data_AF-A0A085FFK1-F1
#
_entry.id   AF-A0A085FFK1-F1
#
_cell.length_a   1.000
_cell.length_b   1.000
_cell.length_c   1.000
_cell.angle_alpha   90.00
_cell.angle_beta   90.00
_cell.angle_gamma   90.00
#
_symmetry.space_group_name_H-M   'P 1'
#
loop_
_entity.id
_entity.type
_entity.pdbx_description
1 polymer ?
#
loop_
_entity_poly.entity_id
_entity_poly.type
_entity_poly.pdbx_seq_one_letter_code
_entity_poly.pdbx_strand_id
1 'polypeptide(L)'
;MTMNVINAVAQFERDLLIERTQSGLKRAKSEGKILGRPARLNEMRKQDVLEGLANGMSVSALARKFETSRQTIMRVRDDGSRSVRP
;
A
#
# COMPACT_ATOMS: atom_id res chain seq x y z
N MET A 1 -20.56 -14.50 -37.72
CA MET A 1 -19.13 -14.15 -37.96
C MET A 1 -18.82 -12.69 -37.62
N THR A 2 -19.69 -11.73 -37.95
CA THR A 2 -19.47 -10.28 -37.67
C THR A 2 -19.31 -9.93 -36.19
N MET A 3 -20.12 -10.52 -35.30
CA MET A 3 -20.01 -10.30 -33.85
C MET A 3 -18.66 -10.72 -33.27
N ASN A 4 -18.05 -11.79 -33.79
CA ASN A 4 -16.76 -12.27 -33.31
C ASN A 4 -15.63 -11.30 -33.65
N VAL A 5 -15.69 -10.67 -34.83
CA VAL A 5 -14.72 -9.66 -35.25
C VAL A 5 -14.84 -8.41 -34.37
N ILE A 6 -16.07 -7.95 -34.10
CA ILE A 6 -16.31 -6.80 -33.22
C ILE A 6 -15.78 -7.06 -31.80
N ASN A 7 -16.03 -8.27 -31.26
CA ASN A 7 -15.50 -8.66 -29.96
C ASN A 7 -13.97 -8.69 -29.94
N ALA A 8 -13.32 -9.20 -30.99
CA ALA A 8 -11.87 -9.22 -31.09
C ALA A 8 -11.26 -7.82 -31.14
N VAL A 9 -11.88 -6.89 -31.88
CA VAL A 9 -11.46 -5.48 -31.93
C VAL A 9 -11.63 -4.81 -30.57
N ALA A 10 -12.76 -5.02 -29.89
CA ALA A 10 -13.00 -4.47 -28.56
C ALA A 10 -12.01 -4.99 -27.51
N GLN A 11 -11.59 -6.26 -27.60
CA GLN A 11 -10.53 -6.81 -26.75
C GLN A 11 -9.18 -6.17 -27.06
N PHE A 12 -8.82 -6.02 -28.32
CA PHE A 12 -7.57 -5.37 -28.73
C PHE A 12 -7.47 -3.92 -28.23
N GLU A 13 -8.54 -3.14 -28.35
CA GLU A 13 -8.57 -1.76 -27.85
C GLU A 13 -8.42 -1.70 -26.32
N ARG A 14 -9.06 -2.63 -25.59
CA ARG A 14 -8.90 -2.76 -24.14
C ARG A 14 -7.46 -3.07 -23.76
N ASP A 15 -6.82 -4.00 -24.46
CA ASP A 15 -5.43 -4.38 -24.17
C ASP A 15 -4.49 -3.20 -24.42
N LEU A 16 -4.72 -2.43 -25.48
CA LEU A 16 -3.95 -1.21 -25.78
C LEU A 16 -4.11 -0.14 -24.69
N LEU A 17 -5.32 0.02 -24.12
CA LEU A 17 -5.56 0.94 -23.01
C LEU A 17 -4.86 0.47 -21.72
N ILE A 18 -4.87 -0.83 -21.45
CA ILE A 18 -4.16 -1.43 -20.32
C ILE A 18 -2.65 -1.22 -20.48
N GLU A 19 -2.10 -1.47 -21.65
CA GLU A 19 -0.66 -1.28 -21.90
C GLU A 19 -0.24 0.18 -21.66
N ARG A 20 -1.02 1.13 -22.16
CA ARG A 20 -0.77 2.57 -21.95
C ARG A 20 -0.83 2.97 -20.48
N THR A 21 -1.77 2.44 -19.72
CA THR A 21 -1.84 2.72 -18.26
C THR A 21 -0.66 2.09 -17.53
N GLN A 22 -0.27 0.86 -17.88
CA GLN A 22 0.89 0.21 -17.29
C GLN A 22 2.20 0.94 -17.60
N SER A 23 2.39 1.45 -18.82
CA SER A 23 3.57 2.24 -19.17
C SER A 23 3.64 3.56 -18.39
N GLY A 24 2.49 4.23 -18.20
CA GLY A 24 2.38 5.41 -17.34
C GLY A 24 2.71 5.12 -15.87
N LEU A 25 2.18 4.01 -15.32
CA LEU A 25 2.47 3.58 -13.95
C LEU A 25 3.95 3.22 -13.77
N LYS A 26 4.56 2.54 -14.74
CA LYS A 26 6.01 2.24 -14.74
C LYS A 26 6.84 3.52 -14.70
N ARG A 27 6.48 4.52 -15.51
CA ARG A 27 7.15 5.84 -15.51
C ARG A 27 7.00 6.55 -14.17
N ALA A 28 5.80 6.61 -13.62
CA ALA A 28 5.56 7.23 -12.31
C ALA A 28 6.35 6.53 -11.19
N LYS A 29 6.45 5.20 -11.24
CA LYS A 29 7.25 4.42 -10.31
C LYS A 29 8.75 4.71 -10.45
N SER A 30 9.27 4.84 -11.67
CA SER A 30 10.68 5.23 -11.90
C SER A 30 10.99 6.66 -11.47
N GLU A 31 10.01 7.57 -11.53
CA GLU A 31 10.10 8.92 -10.97
C GLU A 31 10.02 8.94 -9.43
N GLY A 32 9.85 7.78 -8.77
CA GLY A 32 9.77 7.67 -7.32
C GLY A 32 8.41 8.05 -6.72
N LYS A 33 7.35 8.22 -7.54
CA LYS A 33 6.01 8.50 -7.02
C LYS A 33 5.47 7.29 -6.27
N ILE A 34 4.99 7.51 -5.05
CA ILE A 34 4.31 6.50 -4.26
C ILE A 34 2.93 6.28 -4.86
N LEU A 35 2.70 5.09 -5.42
CA LEU A 35 1.41 4.68 -5.99
C LEU A 35 0.52 4.07 -4.90
N GLY A 36 -0.80 4.30 -5.00
CA GLY A 36 -1.80 3.72 -4.10
C GLY A 36 -2.22 4.64 -2.96
N ARG A 37 -2.86 4.06 -1.94
CA ARG A 37 -3.39 4.82 -0.80
C ARG A 37 -2.22 5.33 0.07
N PRO A 38 -2.17 6.62 0.43
CA PRO A 38 -1.14 7.13 1.32
C PRO A 38 -1.19 6.44 2.68
N ALA A 39 -0.03 6.19 3.27
CA ALA A 39 0.09 5.62 4.60
C ALA A 39 -0.51 6.57 5.65
N ARG A 40 -1.31 6.04 6.59
CA ARG A 40 -1.86 6.83 7.71
C ARG A 40 -0.83 7.25 8.75
N LEU A 41 0.29 6.54 8.81
CA LEU A 41 1.41 6.83 9.71
C LEU A 41 2.65 7.09 8.88
N ASN A 42 3.31 8.22 9.14
CA ASN A 42 4.65 8.51 8.63
C ASN A 42 5.70 7.63 9.34
N GLU A 43 6.88 7.46 8.77
CA GLU A 43 7.96 6.63 9.32
C GLU A 43 8.34 7.01 10.75
N MET A 44 8.45 8.31 11.03
CA MET A 44 8.69 8.81 12.40
C MET A 44 7.61 8.34 13.39
N ARG A 45 6.32 8.44 13.00
CA ARG A 45 5.22 7.96 13.84
C ARG A 45 5.21 6.44 14.00
N LYS A 46 5.71 5.69 13.02
CA LYS A 46 5.87 4.23 13.15
C LYS A 46 6.94 3.89 14.18
N GLN A 47 8.05 4.63 14.21
CA GLN A 47 9.09 4.49 15.23
C GLN A 47 8.52 4.79 16.61
N ASP A 48 7.79 5.89 16.79
CA ASP A 48 7.13 6.21 18.07
C ASP A 48 6.18 5.10 18.53
N VAL A 49 5.49 4.43 17.59
CA VAL A 49 4.62 3.29 17.88
C VAL A 49 5.43 2.09 18.36
N LEU A 50 6.55 1.76 17.69
CA LEU A 50 7.43 0.65 18.07
C LEU A 50 8.07 0.90 19.44
N GLU A 51 8.53 2.12 19.71
CA GLU A 51 9.05 2.52 21.01
C GLU A 51 7.97 2.46 22.09
N GLY A 52 6.76 2.94 21.80
CA GLY A 52 5.62 2.84 22.72
C GLY A 52 5.29 1.39 23.07
N LEU A 53 5.35 0.48 22.08
CA LEU A 53 5.16 -0.96 22.32
C LEU A 53 6.30 -1.56 23.15
N ALA A 54 7.56 -1.17 22.90
CA ALA A 54 8.71 -1.61 23.68
C ALA A 54 8.64 -1.14 25.14
N ASN A 55 8.10 0.06 25.37
CA ASN A 55 7.83 0.63 26.70
C ASN A 55 6.58 0.01 27.38
N GLY A 56 5.96 -1.02 26.79
CA GLY A 56 4.84 -1.74 27.40
C GLY A 56 3.46 -1.09 27.21
N MET A 57 3.31 -0.08 26.34
CA MET A 57 1.99 0.48 26.05
C MET A 57 1.11 -0.52 25.30
N SER A 58 -0.18 -0.57 25.66
CA SER A 58 -1.14 -1.43 24.95
C SER A 58 -1.42 -0.91 23.54
N VAL A 59 -1.69 -1.85 22.62
CA VAL A 59 -2.12 -1.58 21.23
C VAL A 59 -3.33 -0.62 21.18
N SER A 60 -4.28 -0.78 22.11
CA SER A 60 -5.48 0.07 22.20
C SER A 60 -5.18 1.50 22.67
N ALA A 61 -4.16 1.70 23.51
CA ALA A 61 -3.73 3.03 23.93
C ALA A 61 -3.04 3.77 22.78
N LEU A 62 -2.13 3.09 22.07
CA LEU A 62 -1.45 3.63 20.89
C LEU A 62 -2.43 3.94 19.75
N ALA A 63 -3.41 3.07 19.51
CA ALA A 63 -4.43 3.30 18.50
C ALA A 63 -5.22 4.60 18.74
N ARG A 64 -5.58 4.87 20.00
CA ARG A 64 -6.23 6.13 20.41
C ARG A 64 -5.30 7.33 20.28
N LYS A 65 -4.05 7.20 20.76
CA LYS A 65 -3.04 8.27 20.68
C LYS A 65 -2.77 8.73 19.25
N PHE A 66 -2.74 7.79 18.30
CA PHE A 66 -2.45 8.05 16.89
C PHE A 66 -3.70 8.13 16.00
N GLU A 67 -4.90 8.22 16.60
CA GLU A 67 -6.19 8.32 15.90
C GLU A 67 -6.35 7.28 14.77
N THR A 68 -5.90 6.06 15.04
CA THR A 68 -5.85 4.98 14.06
C THR A 68 -6.48 3.72 14.59
N SER A 69 -6.73 2.77 13.70
CA SER A 69 -7.29 1.48 14.10
C SER A 69 -6.26 0.65 14.84
N ARG A 70 -6.72 -0.23 15.74
CA ARG A 70 -5.86 -1.26 16.38
C ARG A 70 -5.10 -2.08 15.34
N GLN A 71 -5.75 -2.38 14.21
CA GLN A 71 -5.15 -3.12 13.09
C GLN A 71 -3.95 -2.38 12.49
N THR A 72 -3.99 -1.04 12.41
CA THR A 72 -2.85 -0.24 11.93
C THR A 72 -1.63 -0.43 12.84
N ILE A 73 -1.84 -0.38 14.16
CA ILE A 73 -0.77 -0.55 15.16
C ILE A 73 -0.22 -1.98 15.14
N MET A 74 -1.10 -2.98 15.03
CA MET A 74 -0.68 -4.39 14.91
C MET A 74 0.16 -4.63 13.65
N ARG A 75 -0.22 -4.06 12.50
CA ARG A 75 0.58 -4.15 11.28
C ARG A 75 1.97 -3.55 11.44
N VAL A 76 2.09 -2.39 12.10
CA VAL A 76 3.38 -1.75 12.37
C VAL A 76 4.25 -2.64 13.27
N ARG A 77 3.67 -3.24 14.31
CA ARG A 77 4.37 -4.20 15.18
C ARG A 77 4.85 -5.42 14.41
N ASP A 78 3.98 -6.00 13.59
CA ASP A 78 4.28 -7.23 12.86
C ASP A 78 5.34 -6.97 11.76
N ASP A 79 5.27 -5.84 11.05
CA ASP A 79 6.30 -5.40 10.09
C ASP A 79 7.65 -5.16 10.78
N GLY A 80 7.66 -4.54 11.97
CA GLY A 80 8.88 -4.36 12.77
C GLY A 80 9.48 -5.66 13.30
N SER A 81 8.66 -6.70 13.53
CA SER A 81 9.16 -8.02 13.93
C SER A 81 9.77 -8.81 12.77
N ARG A 82 9.31 -8.57 11.53
CA ARG A 82 9.85 -9.23 10.33
C ARG A 82 11.24 -8.74 9.95
N SER A 83 11.56 -7.47 10.23
CA SER A 83 12.91 -6.93 9.94
C SER A 83 14.00 -7.43 10.90
N VAL A 84 13.62 -7.96 12.06
CA VAL A 84 14.54 -8.44 13.11
C VAL A 84 14.87 -9.94 12.96
N ARG A 85 14.14 -10.70 12.13
CA ARG A 85 14.41 -12.12 11.89
C ARG A 85 15.43 -12.31 10.73
N PRO A 86 16.53 -13.05 10.94
CA PRO A 86 17.50 -13.37 9.89
C PRO A 86 16.92 -14.30 8.82
#